data_AF-A0A251TVT3-F1
#
_entry.id   AF-A0A251TVT3-F1
#
_cell.length_a   1.000
_cell.length_b   1.000
_cell.length_c   1.000
_cell.angle_alpha   90.00
_cell.angle_beta   90.00
_cell.angle_gamma   90.00
#
_symmetry.space_group_name_H-M   'P 1'
#
loop_
_entity.id
_entity.type
_entity.pdbx_description
1 polymer ?
#
loop_
_entity_poly.entity_id
_entity_poly.type
_entity_poly.pdbx_seq_one_letter_code
_entity_poly.pdbx_strand_id
1 'polypeptide(L)'
;MHRSKVKLAFIKDNKARKNSFMKRKECLKKKLKEVYILCSIEACVVMYSSYKPQLEVWPKDNTSFHNVLNAFLTNSPMERSKFLLNMIATSRKGSARLCRRSRRRLWQTATWQWPT
;
A
#
# COMPACT_ATOMS: atom_id res chain seq x y z
N MET A 1 -18.54 22.37 -8.67
CA MET A 1 -18.85 20.96 -8.33
C MET A 1 -18.39 20.66 -6.90
N HIS A 2 -19.31 20.40 -5.98
CA HIS A 2 -18.95 20.00 -4.62
C HIS A 2 -18.47 18.54 -4.61
N ARG A 3 -17.18 18.31 -4.30
CA ARG A 3 -16.60 16.96 -4.21
C ARG A 3 -17.04 16.33 -2.89
N SER A 4 -17.76 15.20 -2.96
CA SER A 4 -18.13 14.45 -1.76
C SER A 4 -16.90 13.86 -1.06
N LYS A 5 -16.95 13.81 0.27
CA LYS A 5 -15.88 13.25 1.10
C LYS A 5 -15.70 11.76 0.77
N VAL A 6 -14.49 11.38 0.39
CA VAL A 6 -14.15 10.00 0.03
C VAL A 6 -13.95 9.17 1.30
N LYS A 7 -14.63 8.03 1.41
CA LYS A 7 -14.39 7.03 2.47
C LYS A 7 -13.10 6.27 2.18
N LEU A 8 -12.20 6.15 3.16
CA LEU A 8 -10.94 5.39 3.05
C LEU A 8 -11.17 3.88 3.28
N ALA A 9 -12.02 3.29 2.45
CA ALA A 9 -12.35 1.87 2.44
C ALA A 9 -12.18 1.28 1.04
N PHE A 10 -12.16 -0.05 0.95
CA PHE A 10 -12.07 -0.75 -0.33
C PHE A 10 -13.30 -0.43 -1.21
N ILE A 11 -13.06 -0.01 -2.45
CA ILE A 11 -14.11 0.32 -3.43
C ILE A 11 -14.62 -0.99 -4.05
N LYS A 12 -15.89 -1.34 -3.80
CA LYS A 12 -16.49 -2.59 -4.31
C LYS A 12 -16.62 -2.59 -5.84
N ASP A 13 -17.09 -1.48 -6.42
CA ASP A 13 -17.23 -1.33 -7.88
C ASP A 13 -15.87 -1.38 -8.59
N ASN A 14 -15.71 -2.36 -9.47
CA ASN A 14 -14.48 -2.61 -10.22
C ASN A 14 -14.10 -1.46 -11.17
N LYS A 15 -15.08 -0.85 -11.87
CA LYS A 15 -14.82 0.22 -12.84
C LYS A 15 -14.43 1.50 -12.11
N ALA A 16 -15.17 1.86 -11.06
CA ALA A 16 -14.83 2.99 -10.20
C ALA A 16 -13.47 2.81 -9.50
N ARG A 17 -13.14 1.57 -9.06
CA ARG A 17 -11.85 1.25 -8.44
C ARG A 17 -10.70 1.41 -9.42
N LYS A 18 -10.80 0.88 -10.65
CA LYS A 18 -9.77 1.01 -11.70
C LYS A 18 -9.52 2.48 -12.05
N ASN A 19 -10.58 3.26 -12.26
CA ASN A 19 -10.45 4.69 -12.58
C ASN A 19 -9.83 5.49 -11.42
N SER A 20 -10.25 5.19 -10.19
CA SER A 20 -9.67 5.83 -9.00
C SER A 20 -8.20 5.48 -8.81
N PHE A 21 -7.82 4.22 -9.05
CA PHE A 21 -6.43 3.77 -9.00
C PHE A 21 -5.57 4.55 -9.99
N MET A 22 -5.96 4.60 -11.27
CA MET A 22 -5.17 5.30 -12.29
C MET A 22 -4.99 6.79 -11.95
N LYS A 23 -6.05 7.48 -11.49
CA LYS A 23 -5.98 8.88 -11.09
C LYS A 23 -5.09 9.11 -9.85
N ARG A 24 -5.26 8.31 -8.79
CA ARG A 24 -4.50 8.46 -7.54
C ARG A 24 -3.03 8.10 -7.72
N LYS A 25 -2.74 7.10 -8.55
CA LYS A 25 -1.40 6.66 -8.88
C LYS A 25 -0.57 7.78 -9.53
N GLU A 26 -1.12 8.43 -10.55
CA GLU A 26 -0.44 9.57 -11.19
C GLU A 26 -0.34 10.77 -10.24
N CYS A 27 -1.37 11.02 -9.42
CA CYS A 27 -1.32 12.05 -8.40
C CYS A 27 -0.21 11.79 -7.35
N LEU A 28 -0.07 10.54 -6.90
CA LEU A 28 0.93 10.15 -5.92
C LEU A 28 2.34 10.37 -6.46
N LYS A 29 2.61 9.94 -7.70
CA LYS A 29 3.90 10.19 -8.38
C LYS A 29 4.22 11.68 -8.45
N LYS A 30 3.24 12.51 -8.81
CA LYS A 30 3.42 13.98 -8.88
C LYS A 30 3.75 14.59 -7.52
N LYS A 31 2.98 14.24 -6.47
CA LYS A 31 3.21 14.76 -5.13
C LYS A 31 4.53 14.29 -4.53
N LEU A 32 4.92 13.05 -4.81
CA LEU A 32 6.22 12.55 -4.39
C LEU A 32 7.36 13.28 -5.09
N LYS A 33 7.22 13.57 -6.39
CA LYS A 33 8.19 14.38 -7.12
C LYS A 33 8.30 15.80 -6.54
N GLU A 34 7.19 16.43 -6.17
CA GLU A 34 7.21 17.73 -5.50
C GLU A 34 7.97 17.66 -4.16
N VAL A 35 7.68 16.66 -3.32
CA VAL A 35 8.36 16.48 -2.02
C VAL A 35 9.85 16.18 -2.20
N TYR A 36 10.20 15.34 -3.17
CA TYR A 36 11.58 15.03 -3.53
C TYR A 36 12.35 16.30 -3.89
N ILE A 37 11.77 17.17 -4.72
CA ILE A 37 12.40 18.42 -5.17
C ILE A 37 12.45 19.46 -4.05
N LEU A 38 11.36 19.67 -3.32
CA LEU A 38 11.24 20.75 -2.33
C LEU A 38 12.06 20.47 -1.06
N CYS A 39 12.09 19.22 -0.62
CA CYS A 39 12.78 18.84 0.61
C CYS A 39 14.16 18.22 0.36
N SER A 40 14.54 18.01 -0.91
CA SER A 40 15.78 17.30 -1.28
C SER A 40 15.92 15.93 -0.60
N ILE A 41 14.81 15.21 -0.46
CA ILE A 41 14.76 13.89 0.19
C ILE A 41 14.76 12.81 -0.88
N GLU A 42 15.58 11.77 -0.71
CA GLU A 42 15.50 10.59 -1.56
C GLU A 42 14.24 9.77 -1.27
N ALA A 43 13.40 9.60 -2.29
CA ALA A 43 12.11 8.93 -2.15
C ALA A 43 11.83 8.02 -3.34
N CYS A 44 11.25 6.86 -3.07
CA CYS A 44 10.79 5.93 -4.10
C CYS A 44 9.42 5.37 -3.78
N VAL A 45 8.69 4.95 -4.81
CA VAL A 45 7.39 4.28 -4.68
C VAL A 45 7.34 3.06 -5.57
N VAL A 46 6.90 1.95 -4.98
CA VAL A 46 6.60 0.69 -5.67
C VAL A 46 5.10 0.45 -5.57
N MET A 47 4.43 0.29 -6.71
CA MET A 47 2.99 0.09 -6.77
C MET A 47 2.64 -1.19 -7.51
N TYR A 48 1.94 -2.08 -6.81
CA TYR A 48 1.34 -3.27 -7.39
C TYR A 48 -0.08 -2.97 -7.88
N SER A 49 -0.42 -3.47 -9.06
CA SER A 49 -1.75 -3.32 -9.65
C SER A 49 -2.24 -4.69 -10.12
N SER A 50 -3.43 -5.10 -9.72
CA SER A 50 -4.08 -6.28 -10.33
C SER A 50 -4.57 -6.03 -11.76
N TYR A 51 -4.53 -4.78 -12.24
CA TYR A 51 -5.03 -4.39 -13.56
C TYR A 51 -3.94 -4.37 -14.64
N LYS A 52 -2.67 -4.40 -14.24
CA LYS A 52 -1.52 -4.43 -15.13
C LYS A 52 -0.52 -5.44 -14.57
N PRO A 53 -0.02 -6.39 -15.37
CA PRO A 53 0.94 -7.37 -14.89
C PRO A 53 2.29 -6.73 -14.51
N GLN A 54 2.56 -5.52 -14.99
CA GLN A 54 3.82 -4.81 -14.75
C GLN A 54 3.80 -4.09 -13.38
N LEU A 55 4.88 -4.30 -12.62
CA LEU A 55 5.19 -3.52 -11.43
C LEU A 55 5.47 -2.07 -11.83
N GLU A 56 4.73 -1.12 -11.26
CA GLU A 56 5.00 0.30 -11.52
C GLU A 56 5.91 0.86 -10.43
N VAL A 57 7.11 1.29 -10.85
CA VAL A 57 8.14 1.86 -9.97
C VAL A 57 8.36 3.34 -10.32
N TRP A 58 8.62 4.15 -9.30
CA TRP A 58 9.12 5.51 -9.42
C TRP A 58 10.24 5.73 -8.39
N PRO A 59 11.35 6.41 -8.73
CA PRO A 59 11.73 6.92 -10.04
C PRO A 59 11.89 5.81 -11.09
N LYS A 60 11.79 6.15 -12.39
CA LYS A 60 12.09 5.17 -13.45
C LYS A 60 13.59 4.95 -13.60
N ASP A 61 14.39 5.89 -13.10
CA ASP A 61 15.84 5.84 -13.17
C ASP A 61 16.34 4.76 -12.22
N ASN A 62 16.84 3.67 -12.82
CA ASN A 62 17.14 2.44 -12.10
C ASN A 62 18.17 2.65 -10.98
N THR A 63 19.16 3.51 -11.20
CA THR A 63 20.21 3.83 -10.22
C THR A 63 19.66 4.49 -8.97
N SER A 64 18.88 5.57 -9.11
CA SER A 64 18.28 6.28 -7.98
C SER A 64 17.33 5.40 -7.17
N PHE A 65 16.52 4.58 -7.86
CA PHE A 65 15.63 3.64 -7.21
C PHE A 65 16.40 2.58 -6.42
N HIS A 66 17.43 1.97 -7.01
CA HIS A 66 18.25 0.97 -6.34
C HIS A 66 19.01 1.54 -5.14
N ASN A 67 19.50 2.78 -5.22
CA ASN A 67 20.20 3.43 -4.10
C ASN A 67 19.28 3.58 -2.89
N VAL A 68 18.07 4.11 -3.09
CA VAL A 68 17.08 4.27 -2.01
C VAL A 68 16.64 2.91 -1.45
N LEU A 69 16.42 1.94 -2.34
CA LEU A 69 16.03 0.60 -1.93
C LEU A 69 17.15 -0.08 -1.12
N ASN A 70 18.40 0.03 -1.56
CA ASN A 70 19.54 -0.54 -0.87
C ASN A 70 19.77 0.14 0.48
N ALA A 71 19.68 1.48 0.56
CA ALA A 71 19.75 2.21 1.81
C ALA A 71 18.64 1.80 2.79
N PHE A 72 17.42 1.56 2.29
CA PHE A 72 16.34 1.02 3.11
C PHE A 72 16.63 -0.41 3.60
N LEU A 73 17.21 -1.25 2.73
CA LEU A 73 17.55 -2.65 3.01
C LEU A 73 18.85 -2.83 3.82
N THR A 74 19.65 -1.79 4.03
CA THR A 74 20.80 -1.81 4.94
C THR A 74 20.41 -1.40 6.36
N ASN A 75 19.36 -0.58 6.53
CA ASN A 75 18.87 -0.17 7.86
C ASN A 75 18.44 -1.36 8.72
N SER A 76 18.56 -1.26 10.04
CA SER A 76 18.15 -2.34 10.95
C SER A 76 16.62 -2.57 10.92
N PRO A 77 16.11 -3.78 11.21
CA PRO A 77 14.67 -4.04 11.24
C PRO A 77 13.88 -3.12 12.18
N MET A 78 14.49 -2.71 13.30
CA MET A 78 13.89 -1.77 14.26
C MET A 78 13.75 -0.37 13.66
N GLU A 79 14.73 0.12 12.91
CA GLU A 79 14.65 1.41 12.22
C GLU A 79 13.63 1.35 11.08
N ARG A 80 13.62 0.26 10.30
CA ARG A 80 12.60 0.06 9.26
C ARG A 80 11.18 0.09 9.83
N SER A 81 10.96 -0.51 11.00
CA SER A 81 9.65 -0.52 11.66
C SER A 81 9.15 0.88 12.02
N LYS A 82 10.06 1.82 12.37
CA LYS A 82 9.71 3.23 12.62
C LYS A 82 9.20 3.93 11.36
N PHE A 83 9.73 3.57 10.19
CA PHE A 83 9.31 4.12 8.89
C PHE A 83 8.11 3.39 8.28
N LEU A 84 7.81 2.18 8.73
CA LEU A 84 6.65 1.39 8.30
C LEU A 84 5.37 1.87 8.98
N LEU A 85 4.81 2.98 8.50
CA LEU A 85 3.45 3.38 8.87
C LEU A 85 2.43 2.46 8.18
N ASN A 86 1.80 1.59 8.96
CA ASN A 86 0.69 0.79 8.48
C ASN A 86 -0.58 1.67 8.31
N MET A 87 -0.72 2.29 7.14
CA MET A 87 -1.92 3.06 6.78
C MET A 87 -3.22 2.23 6.76
N ILE A 88 -3.15 0.90 6.73
CA ILE A 88 -4.34 0.03 6.86
C ILE A 88 -4.85 0.01 8.31
N ALA A 89 -3.95 0.11 9.29
CA ALA A 89 -4.30 0.11 10.71
C ALA A 89 -4.98 1.42 11.15
N THR A 90 -4.60 2.56 10.55
CA THR A 90 -5.21 3.86 10.89
C THR A 90 -6.67 3.98 10.40
N SER A 91 -7.05 3.28 9.32
CA SER A 91 -8.43 3.19 8.85
C SER A 91 -9.33 2.30 9.74
N ARG A 92 -8.75 1.40 10.57
CA ARG A 92 -9.50 0.49 11.45
C ARG A 92 -10.17 1.15 12.64
N LYS A 93 -9.81 2.39 13.03
CA LYS A 93 -10.45 3.08 14.17
C LYS A 93 -11.97 3.31 13.96
N GLY A 94 -12.48 3.24 12.73
CA GLY A 94 -13.92 3.27 12.42
C GLY A 94 -14.58 1.90 12.15
N SER A 95 -13.81 0.81 12.05
CA SER A 95 -14.31 -0.51 11.57
C SER A 95 -14.07 -1.66 12.56
N ALA A 96 -13.71 -1.36 13.80
CA ALA A 96 -13.39 -2.36 14.83
C ALA A 96 -14.60 -3.14 15.37
N ARG A 97 -15.85 -2.85 14.93
CA ARG A 97 -17.05 -3.61 15.36
C ARG A 97 -17.40 -4.80 14.47
N LEU A 98 -16.95 -4.87 13.20
CA LEU A 98 -17.40 -5.94 12.29
C LEU A 98 -16.44 -7.13 12.17
N CYS A 99 -15.17 -7.00 12.55
CA CYS A 99 -14.16 -8.07 12.40
C CYS A 99 -13.88 -8.86 13.70
N ARG A 100 -14.82 -8.92 14.65
CA ARG A 100 -14.78 -9.89 15.77
C ARG A 100 -15.75 -11.06 15.59
N ARG A 101 -16.70 -11.00 14.64
CA ARG A 101 -17.74 -12.04 14.47
C ARG A 101 -17.40 -13.18 13.52
N SER A 102 -16.40 -13.03 12.63
CA SER A 102 -16.12 -14.05 11.58
C SER A 102 -14.82 -14.85 11.79
N ARG A 103 -14.11 -14.69 12.91
CA ARG A 103 -12.86 -15.41 13.19
C ARG A 103 -12.98 -16.61 14.14
N ARG A 104 -14.20 -16.99 14.55
CA ARG A 104 -14.45 -18.18 15.40
C ARG A 104 -14.97 -19.42 14.64
N ARG A 105 -15.26 -19.32 13.34
CA ARG A 105 -15.90 -20.44 12.58
C ARG A 105 -15.02 -21.15 11.55
N LEU A 106 -13.75 -20.75 11.39
CA LEU A 106 -12.83 -21.37 10.43
C LEU A 106 -11.59 -22.01 11.09
N TRP A 107 -11.62 -22.21 12.41
CA TRP A 107 -10.54 -22.90 13.15
C TRP A 107 -11.00 -24.27 13.72
N GLN A 108 -12.13 -24.82 13.28
CA GLN A 108 -12.59 -26.16 13.72
C GLN A 108 -12.58 -27.23 12.63
N THR A 109 -12.24 -26.92 11.38
CA THR A 109 -12.16 -27.94 10.31
C THR A 109 -10.83 -27.86 9.58
N ALA A 110 -9.77 -28.25 10.27
CA ALA A 110 -8.50 -28.65 9.68
C ALA A 110 -7.81 -29.62 10.65
N THR A 111 -8.41 -30.78 10.85
CA THR A 111 -7.71 -31.96 11.35
C THR A 111 -6.69 -32.37 10.29
N TRP A 112 -5.43 -32.24 10.68
CA TRP A 112 -4.26 -32.62 9.92
C TRP A 112 -4.26 -34.11 9.58
N GLN A 113 -4.03 -34.45 8.32
CA GLN A 113 -3.56 -35.77 7.91
C GLN A 113 -2.57 -35.57 6.76
N TRP A 114 -1.27 -35.69 7.07
CA TRP A 114 -0.20 -35.77 6.07
C TRP A 114 -0.05 -37.23 5.65
N PRO A 115 0.12 -37.56 4.36
CA PRO A 115 0.61 -38.88 3.96
C PRO A 115 2.12 -38.96 4.19
N THR A 116 2.56 -40.17 4.55
CA THR A 116 3.92 -40.64 4.84
C THR A 116 4.93 -40.40 3.73
#